data_AF-A0A1V4ANC8-F1
#
_entry.id   AF-A0A1V4ANC8-F1
#
_cell.length_a   1.000
_cell.length_b   1.000
_cell.length_c   1.000
_cell.angle_alpha   90.00
_cell.angle_beta   90.00
_cell.angle_gamma   90.00
#
_symmetry.space_group_name_H-M   'P 1'
#
loop_
_entity.id
_entity.type
_entity.pdbx_description
1 polymer ?
#
loop_
_entity_poly.entity_id
_entity_poly.type
_entity_poly.pdbx_seq_one_letter_code
_entity_poly.pdbx_strand_id
1 'polypeptide(L)'
;MIRQRVNDVLAVNYTSEEIINNIDTACRFLGLTLIARRAPEMIASEPVVDYSAAPKGFHSFVGQFPVWREGAVLRTSTGNIPVEIRYFCTREGVSLLEDKIPYSDDYFDVIVTVAASLLLNRDEFDTSSEKAMIDAIGTLLPKG
;
A
#
# COMPACT_ATOMS: atom_id res chain seq x y z
N MET A 1 -6.10 13.26 14.76
CA MET A 1 -4.68 13.51 14.44
C MET A 1 -4.49 14.07 13.02
N ILE A 2 -5.02 13.43 11.97
CA ILE A 2 -4.96 13.99 10.59
C ILE A 2 -5.64 15.36 10.49
N ARG A 3 -6.87 15.48 11.03
CA ARG A 3 -7.60 16.76 11.13
C ARG A 3 -6.77 17.90 11.76
N GLN A 4 -5.90 17.59 12.73
CA GLN A 4 -5.01 18.60 13.34
C GLN A 4 -3.89 19.03 12.41
N ARG A 5 -3.34 18.12 11.60
CA ARG A 5 -2.27 18.45 10.63
C ARG A 5 -2.77 19.29 9.46
N VAL A 6 -4.05 19.17 9.08
CA VAL A 6 -4.67 19.96 8.00
C VAL A 6 -5.47 21.18 8.50
N ASN A 7 -5.28 21.58 9.76
CA ASN A 7 -6.03 22.69 10.39
C ASN A 7 -7.57 22.57 10.31
N ASP A 8 -8.11 21.35 10.19
CA ASP A 8 -9.55 21.07 10.15
C ASP A 8 -10.04 20.36 11.43
N VAL A 9 -9.63 20.89 12.58
CA VAL A 9 -9.94 20.30 13.89
C VAL A 9 -11.44 20.32 14.18
N LEU A 10 -12.15 21.33 13.68
CA LEU A 10 -13.60 21.49 13.87
C LEU A 10 -14.44 20.69 12.86
N ALA A 11 -13.81 19.92 11.96
CA ALA A 11 -14.48 19.15 10.92
C ALA A 11 -15.41 19.97 10.03
N VAL A 12 -14.94 21.16 9.64
CA VAL A 12 -15.70 22.12 8.84
C VAL A 12 -15.32 22.01 7.37
N ASN A 13 -14.08 21.61 7.07
CA ASN A 13 -13.52 21.64 5.72
C ASN A 13 -13.58 20.27 5.03
N TYR A 14 -13.39 19.17 5.77
CA TYR A 14 -13.36 17.82 5.19
C TYR A 14 -14.32 16.87 5.87
N THR A 15 -15.03 16.10 5.06
CA THR A 15 -15.86 14.98 5.53
C THR A 15 -14.98 13.83 6.02
N SER A 16 -15.54 12.98 6.88
CA SER A 16 -14.84 11.78 7.35
C SER A 16 -14.51 10.82 6.19
N GLU A 17 -15.39 10.72 5.19
CA GLU A 17 -15.17 9.92 3.99
C GLU A 17 -13.96 10.40 3.18
N GLU A 18 -13.81 11.71 3.00
CA GLU A 18 -12.64 12.27 2.33
C GLU A 18 -11.35 11.97 3.08
N ILE A 19 -11.36 12.05 4.41
CA ILE A 19 -10.20 11.71 5.22
C ILE A 19 -9.87 10.22 5.06
N ILE A 20 -10.85 9.33 5.15
CA ILE A 20 -10.66 7.88 4.97
C ILE A 20 -10.05 7.59 3.60
N ASN A 21 -10.63 8.15 2.51
CA ASN A 21 -10.15 7.92 1.15
C ASN A 21 -8.69 8.37 0.96
N ASN A 22 -8.29 9.48 1.59
CA ASN A 22 -6.92 9.96 1.51
C ASN A 22 -5.95 9.10 2.35
N ILE A 23 -6.40 8.55 3.49
CA ILE A 23 -5.60 7.57 4.26
C ILE A 23 -5.44 6.27 3.47
N ASP A 24 -6.51 5.75 2.86
CA ASP A 24 -6.46 4.55 2.01
C ASP A 24 -5.46 4.77 0.87
N THR A 25 -5.56 5.92 0.20
CA THR A 25 -4.64 6.31 -0.87
C THR A 25 -3.19 6.38 -0.36
N ALA A 26 -2.94 7.01 0.78
CA ALA A 26 -1.61 7.07 1.40
C ALA A 26 -1.06 5.67 1.74
N CYS A 27 -1.91 4.78 2.28
CA CYS A 27 -1.56 3.40 2.59
C CYS A 27 -1.19 2.60 1.35
N ARG A 28 -1.93 2.75 0.25
CA ARG A 28 -1.64 2.07 -1.02
C ARG A 28 -0.35 2.59 -1.63
N PHE A 29 -0.14 3.90 -1.59
CA PHE A 29 1.05 4.53 -2.12
C PHE A 29 2.31 4.16 -1.33
N LEU A 30 2.22 4.12 0.01
CA LEU A 30 3.28 3.58 0.87
C LEU A 30 3.60 2.13 0.50
N GLY A 31 2.57 1.28 0.34
CA GLY A 31 2.73 -0.12 -0.03
C GLY A 31 3.49 -0.30 -1.34
N LEU A 32 3.11 0.43 -2.39
CA LEU A 32 3.81 0.42 -3.67
C LEU A 32 5.26 0.90 -3.54
N THR A 33 5.50 1.92 -2.71
CA THR A 33 6.85 2.43 -2.46
C THR A 33 7.73 1.40 -1.75
N LEU A 34 7.20 0.72 -0.73
CA LEU A 34 7.92 -0.34 -0.01
C LEU A 34 8.21 -1.53 -0.93
N ILE A 35 7.26 -1.91 -1.80
CA ILE A 35 7.46 -2.95 -2.82
C ILE A 35 8.56 -2.55 -3.82
N ALA A 36 8.57 -1.30 -4.29
CA ALA A 36 9.59 -0.79 -5.19
C ALA A 36 10.99 -0.82 -4.54
N ARG A 37 11.06 -0.56 -3.23
CA ARG A 37 12.28 -0.69 -2.40
C ARG A 37 12.63 -2.12 -2.01
N ARG A 38 11.85 -3.12 -2.44
CA ARG A 38 12.00 -4.54 -2.08
C ARG A 38 12.00 -4.77 -0.56
N ALA A 39 11.20 -3.99 0.18
CA ALA A 39 11.13 -4.08 1.63
C ALA A 39 10.67 -5.49 2.08
N PRO A 40 11.39 -6.17 2.99
CA PRO A 40 11.08 -7.55 3.39
C PRO A 40 9.67 -7.74 3.98
N GLU A 41 9.16 -6.72 4.67
CA GLU A 41 7.82 -6.72 5.28
C GLU A 41 6.66 -6.74 4.29
N MET A 42 6.94 -6.53 2.99
CA MET A 42 5.95 -6.65 1.92
C MET A 42 5.97 -8.02 1.25
N ILE A 43 6.81 -8.96 1.74
CA ILE A 43 6.95 -10.30 1.20
C ILE A 43 6.06 -11.26 1.96
N ALA A 44 5.16 -11.93 1.24
CA ALA A 44 4.39 -13.05 1.72
C ALA A 44 4.86 -14.36 1.04
N SER A 45 4.55 -15.49 1.67
CA SER A 45 4.83 -16.82 1.13
C SER A 45 3.58 -17.69 1.23
N GLU A 46 3.34 -18.51 0.20
CA GLU A 46 2.19 -19.42 0.18
C GLU A 46 2.46 -20.61 -0.76
N PRO A 47 2.00 -21.83 -0.43
CA PRO A 47 1.99 -22.95 -1.36
C PRO A 47 0.94 -22.75 -2.45
N VAL A 48 1.32 -22.97 -3.70
CA VAL A 48 0.39 -22.94 -4.84
C VAL A 48 0.50 -24.21 -5.67
N VAL A 49 -0.63 -24.65 -6.22
CA VAL A 49 -0.74 -25.72 -7.22
C VAL A 49 -1.28 -25.18 -8.54
N ASP A 50 -1.31 -25.99 -9.61
CA ASP A 50 -1.81 -25.53 -10.91
C ASP A 50 -3.27 -25.04 -10.80
N TYR A 51 -3.57 -23.92 -11.46
CA TYR A 51 -4.85 -23.20 -11.38
C TYR A 51 -5.22 -22.60 -10.02
N SER A 52 -4.28 -22.45 -9.08
CA SER A 52 -4.54 -21.68 -7.85
C SER A 52 -4.89 -20.24 -8.18
N ALA A 53 -5.82 -19.62 -7.45
CA ALA A 53 -6.07 -18.20 -7.58
C ALA A 53 -4.81 -17.40 -7.22
N ALA A 54 -4.59 -16.27 -7.89
CA ALA A 54 -3.55 -15.35 -7.46
C ALA A 54 -3.88 -14.84 -6.04
N PRO A 55 -2.91 -14.86 -5.10
CA PRO A 55 -3.16 -14.40 -3.74
C PRO A 55 -3.70 -12.96 -3.71
N LYS A 56 -4.51 -12.64 -2.71
CA LYS A 56 -5.06 -11.29 -2.57
C LYS A 56 -3.92 -10.28 -2.44
N GLY A 57 -4.01 -9.20 -3.23
CA GLY A 57 -2.97 -8.17 -3.27
C GLY A 57 -1.67 -8.60 -3.95
N PHE A 58 -1.64 -9.74 -4.65
CA PHE A 58 -0.44 -10.18 -5.39
C PHE A 58 0.03 -9.08 -6.37
N HIS A 59 1.28 -8.65 -6.20
CA HIS A 59 1.92 -7.69 -7.07
C HIS A 59 2.89 -8.39 -8.04
N SER A 60 3.92 -9.04 -7.50
CA SER A 60 4.96 -9.72 -8.29
C SER A 60 5.71 -10.78 -7.49
N PHE A 61 6.33 -11.73 -8.18
CA PHE A 61 7.18 -12.74 -7.54
C PHE A 61 8.47 -12.16 -6.94
N VAL A 62 8.93 -12.79 -5.86
CA VAL A 62 10.23 -12.55 -5.22
C VAL A 62 11.14 -13.74 -5.53
N GLY A 63 11.88 -13.63 -6.62
CA GLY A 63 12.76 -14.69 -7.12
C GLY A 63 12.17 -15.40 -8.33
N GLN A 64 12.70 -16.59 -8.63
CA GLN A 64 12.28 -17.42 -9.75
C GLN A 64 11.66 -18.71 -9.23
N PHE A 65 10.49 -19.05 -9.76
CA PHE A 65 9.73 -20.25 -9.43
C PHE A 65 9.21 -20.88 -10.73
N PRO A 66 8.93 -22.20 -10.76
CA PRO A 66 8.24 -22.85 -11.88
C PRO A 66 6.74 -22.53 -11.87
N VAL A 67 6.40 -21.26 -11.64
CA VAL A 67 5.04 -20.73 -11.52
C VAL A 67 4.95 -19.43 -12.32
N TRP A 68 3.91 -19.27 -13.12
CA TRP A 68 3.62 -18.03 -13.85
C TRP A 68 2.17 -17.63 -13.68
N ARG A 69 1.87 -16.35 -13.92
CA ARG A 69 0.52 -15.80 -13.81
C ARG A 69 -0.16 -15.84 -15.17
N GLU A 70 -1.38 -16.37 -15.23
CA GLU A 70 -2.26 -16.36 -16.40
C GLU A 70 -3.59 -15.72 -15.99
N GLY A 71 -3.71 -14.40 -16.22
CA GLY A 71 -4.87 -13.62 -15.79
C GLY A 71 -5.01 -13.57 -14.26
N ALA A 72 -6.07 -14.18 -13.73
CA ALA A 72 -6.39 -14.20 -12.29
C ALA A 72 -5.86 -15.45 -11.56
N VAL A 73 -5.26 -16.40 -12.28
CA VAL A 73 -4.75 -17.66 -11.71
C VAL A 73 -3.23 -17.77 -11.86
N LEU A 74 -2.66 -18.64 -11.05
CA LEU A 74 -1.28 -19.08 -11.11
C LEU A 74 -1.24 -20.48 -11.73
N ARG A 75 -0.32 -20.64 -12.68
CA ARG A 75 -0.07 -21.89 -13.39
C ARG A 75 1.27 -22.45 -12.98
N THR A 76 1.39 -23.77 -12.93
CA THR A 76 2.66 -24.46 -12.68
C THR A 76 2.77 -25.75 -13.47
N SER A 77 3.99 -26.10 -13.90
CA SER A 77 4.27 -27.37 -14.56
C SER A 77 4.26 -28.59 -13.61
N THR A 78 4.12 -28.35 -12.31
CA THR A 78 4.14 -29.38 -11.27
C THR A 78 2.77 -30.02 -11.01
N GLY A 79 1.71 -29.55 -11.69
CA GLY A 79 0.35 -30.06 -11.55
C GLY A 79 -0.18 -29.85 -10.14
N ASN A 80 -0.45 -30.95 -9.43
CA ASN A 80 -1.00 -30.91 -8.06
C ASN A 80 0.07 -30.90 -6.95
N ILE A 81 1.36 -30.85 -7.29
CA ILE A 81 2.43 -30.78 -6.30
C ILE A 81 2.57 -29.32 -5.83
N PRO A 82 2.40 -29.01 -4.54
CA PRO A 82 2.52 -27.63 -4.06
C PRO A 82 3.92 -27.07 -4.26
N VAL A 83 4.00 -25.85 -4.77
CA VAL A 83 5.22 -25.05 -4.89
C VAL A 83 5.12 -23.86 -3.95
N GLU A 84 6.04 -23.76 -3.00
CA GLU A 84 6.17 -22.58 -2.14
C GLU A 84 6.68 -21.39 -2.95
N ILE A 85 5.82 -20.38 -3.13
CA ILE A 85 6.20 -19.13 -3.78
C ILE A 85 6.42 -18.03 -2.75
N ARG A 86 7.25 -17.06 -3.12
CA ARG A 86 7.37 -15.78 -2.41
C ARG A 86 6.95 -14.67 -3.33
N TYR A 87 6.18 -13.71 -2.82
CA TYR A 87 5.63 -12.62 -3.62
C TYR A 87 5.51 -11.34 -2.81
N PHE A 88 5.63 -10.21 -3.50
CA PHE A 88 5.23 -8.93 -2.96
C PHE A 88 3.71 -8.83 -2.94
N CYS A 89 3.15 -8.42 -1.80
CA CYS A 89 1.72 -8.20 -1.66
C CYS A 89 1.40 -6.77 -1.22
N THR A 90 0.43 -6.14 -1.87
CA THR A 90 -0.18 -4.91 -1.35
C THR A 90 -1.08 -5.26 -0.19
N ARG A 91 -1.07 -4.43 0.85
CA ARG A 91 -1.99 -4.58 1.98
C ARG A 91 -3.33 -3.94 1.66
N GLU A 92 -4.40 -4.49 2.23
CA GLU A 92 -5.71 -3.84 2.22
C GLU A 92 -5.61 -2.54 3.00
N GLY A 93 -6.10 -1.43 2.45
CA GLY A 93 -6.08 -0.16 3.16
C GLY A 93 -7.24 -0.04 4.15
N VAL A 94 -7.72 1.18 4.36
CA VAL A 94 -8.70 1.49 5.41
C VAL A 94 -10.03 1.92 4.81
N SER A 95 -11.12 1.53 5.46
CA SER A 95 -12.49 1.80 5.03
C SER A 95 -13.31 2.58 6.07
N LEU A 96 -12.88 2.53 7.33
CA LEU A 96 -13.47 3.22 8.48
C LEU A 96 -12.38 3.99 9.24
N LEU A 97 -12.77 5.01 10.00
CA LEU A 97 -11.81 5.78 10.82
C LEU A 97 -11.24 4.96 11.98
N GLU A 98 -11.97 3.93 12.40
CA GLU A 98 -11.60 3.01 13.47
C GLU A 98 -10.74 1.84 12.98
N ASP A 99 -10.58 1.68 11.66
CA ASP A 99 -9.77 0.61 11.09
C ASP A 99 -8.31 0.77 11.53
N LYS A 100 -7.70 -0.36 11.89
CA LYS A 100 -6.27 -0.38 12.15
C LYS A 100 -5.52 -0.18 10.83
N ILE A 101 -4.61 0.79 10.81
CA ILE A 101 -3.70 0.98 9.68
C ILE A 101 -2.91 -0.31 9.45
N PRO A 102 -2.85 -0.82 8.21
CA PRO A 102 -2.27 -2.12 7.90
C PRO A 102 -0.73 -2.07 7.85
N TYR A 103 -0.06 -1.19 8.60
CA TYR A 103 1.40 -1.02 8.60
C TYR A 103 1.93 -0.98 10.04
N SER A 104 3.26 -1.13 10.20
CA SER A 104 3.91 -0.86 11.49
C SER A 104 3.59 0.56 11.94
N ASP A 105 3.50 0.78 13.25
CA ASP A 105 3.30 2.11 13.84
C ASP A 105 4.43 3.08 13.45
N ASP A 106 5.61 2.56 13.06
CA ASP A 106 6.74 3.35 12.54
C ASP A 106 6.40 4.14 11.26
N TYR A 107 5.40 3.69 10.49
CA TYR A 107 4.95 4.34 9.26
C TYR A 107 3.80 5.32 9.50
N PHE A 108 3.27 5.39 10.72
CA PHE A 108 2.09 6.19 11.02
C PHE A 108 2.28 7.66 10.62
N ASP A 109 3.41 8.26 10.99
CA ASP A 109 3.70 9.66 10.66
C ASP A 109 3.82 9.92 9.15
N VAL A 110 4.33 8.94 8.40
CA VAL A 110 4.43 9.00 6.94
C VAL A 110 3.04 8.98 6.32
N ILE A 111 2.19 8.05 6.75
CA ILE A 111 0.82 7.88 6.25
C ILE A 111 -0.01 9.14 6.53
N VAL A 112 0.05 9.67 7.75
CA VAL A 112 -0.67 10.90 8.13
C VAL A 112 -0.16 12.09 7.32
N THR A 113 1.15 12.22 7.11
CA THR A 113 1.73 13.32 6.32
C THR A 113 1.28 13.25 4.86
N VAL A 114 1.37 12.07 4.23
CA VAL A 114 0.95 11.87 2.83
C VAL A 114 -0.55 12.11 2.67
N ALA A 115 -1.38 11.59 3.57
CA ALA A 115 -2.82 11.82 3.55
C ALA A 115 -3.18 13.31 3.72
N ALA A 116 -2.48 14.02 4.61
CA ALA A 116 -2.65 15.46 4.78
C ALA A 116 -2.23 16.24 3.53
N SER A 117 -1.11 15.87 2.90
CA SER A 117 -0.67 16.47 1.64
C SER A 117 -1.67 16.21 0.52
N LEU A 118 -2.26 15.02 0.40
CA LEU A 118 -3.30 14.72 -0.60
C LEU A 118 -4.53 15.62 -0.40
N LEU A 119 -4.96 15.82 0.85
CA LEU A 119 -6.09 16.70 1.18
C LEU A 119 -5.80 18.16 0.79
N LEU A 120 -4.65 18.69 1.19
CA LEU A 120 -4.26 20.08 0.91
C LEU A 120 -4.07 20.34 -0.60
N ASN A 121 -3.45 19.39 -1.32
CA ASN A 121 -3.23 19.53 -2.76
C ASN A 121 -4.53 19.50 -3.57
N ARG A 122 -5.58 18.84 -3.07
CA ARG A 122 -6.90 18.87 -3.70
C ARG A 122 -7.50 20.28 -3.69
N ASP A 123 -7.24 21.04 -2.65
CA ASP A 123 -7.75 22.41 -2.52
C ASP A 123 -6.93 23.41 -3.36
N GLU A 124 -5.65 23.11 -3.64
CA GLU A 124 -4.76 24.00 -4.41
C GLU A 124 -4.76 23.76 -5.93
N PHE A 125 -5.48 22.76 -6.46
CA PHE A 125 -5.53 22.43 -7.90
C PHE A 125 -4.15 22.25 -8.57
N ASP A 126 -3.13 21.85 -7.81
CA ASP A 126 -1.76 21.73 -8.32
C ASP A 126 -1.38 20.26 -8.61
N THR A 127 -1.17 19.96 -9.90
CA THR A 127 -0.75 18.64 -10.40
C THR A 127 0.73 18.33 -10.16
N SER A 128 1.49 19.23 -9.52
CA SER A 128 2.89 19.02 -9.12
C SER A 128 3.07 18.13 -7.88
N SER A 129 1.97 17.65 -7.30
CA SER A 129 1.85 17.02 -5.98
C SER A 129 2.40 15.59 -5.88
N GLU A 130 2.47 14.84 -6.98
CA GLU A 130 2.92 13.45 -6.98
C GLU A 130 4.44 13.33 -6.69
N LYS A 131 5.24 14.27 -7.21
CA LYS A 131 6.69 14.32 -6.95
C LYS A 131 6.99 14.71 -5.50
N ALA A 132 6.25 15.67 -4.95
CA ALA A 132 6.37 16.08 -3.56
C ALA A 132 6.03 14.92 -2.59
N MET A 133 5.07 14.06 -2.95
CA MET A 133 4.77 12.84 -2.18
C MET A 133 5.89 11.81 -2.24
N ILE A 134 6.44 11.57 -3.43
CA ILE A 134 7.59 10.68 -3.60
C ILE A 134 8.78 11.16 -2.76
N ASP A 135 9.05 12.47 -2.78
CA ASP A 135 10.17 13.07 -2.03
C ASP A 135 9.92 13.06 -0.51
N ALA A 136 8.70 13.33 -0.05
CA ALA A 136 8.33 13.28 1.37
C ALA A 136 8.49 11.87 1.95
N ILE A 137 8.00 10.86 1.23
CA ILE A 137 8.17 9.45 1.62
C ILE A 137 9.63 9.02 1.49
N GLY A 138 10.30 9.50 0.44
CA GLY A 138 11.74 9.40 0.24
C GLY A 138 12.54 9.73 1.51
N THR A 139 12.17 10.87 2.11
CA THR A 139 12.85 11.48 3.26
C THR A 139 12.43 10.87 4.60
N LEU A 140 11.16 10.44 4.72
CA LEU A 140 10.60 9.95 5.99
C LEU A 140 10.74 8.44 6.18
N LEU A 141 10.96 7.68 5.11
CA LEU A 141 11.17 6.25 5.25
C LEU A 141 12.48 5.97 5.98
N PRO A 142 12.51 5.02 6.94
CA PRO A 142 13.73 4.59 7.59
C PRO A 142 14.77 4.21 6.53
N LYS A 143 16.02 4.66 6.72
CA LYS A 143 17.13 4.16 5.90
C LYS A 143 17.31 2.69 6.26
N GLY A 144 16.91 1.81 5.35
CA GLY A 144 17.21 0.38 5.41
C GLY A 144 18.71 0.13 5.32
#